data_AF-A0A2N9Y841-F1
#
_entry.id   AF-A0A2N9Y841-F1
#
_cell.length_a   1.000
_cell.length_b   1.000
_cell.length_c   1.000
_cell.angle_alpha   90.00
_cell.angle_beta   90.00
_cell.angle_gamma   90.00
#
_symmetry.space_group_name_H-M   'P 1'
#
loop_
_entity.id
_entity.type
_entity.pdbx_description
1 polymer ?
#
loop_
_entity_poly.entity_id
_entity_poly.type
_entity_poly.pdbx_seq_one_letter_code
_entity_poly.pdbx_strand_id
1 'polypeptide(L)'
;MGRPKKEPKTELAKRLREVRLALGFWERKQFADHLAVPESTMSNYETGLREPPVSMLVIYKNICGVSVEWLATGEGEMFTDVAKAKAADFKAPTIPTGLMKKLGRIAYTTYRDANIKLPPEDIAELAAELYKKLQELVQNINDTEEVEATFPLLKIHLKRQIEAESAHLVTTQDTA
;
A
#
# COMPACT_ATOMS: atom_id res chain seq x y z
N MET A 1 -6.95 -10.51 -14.25
CA MET A 1 -8.31 -9.99 -13.94
C MET A 1 -8.68 -10.43 -12.52
N GLY A 2 -8.65 -9.50 -11.55
CA GLY A 2 -8.98 -9.79 -10.15
C GLY A 2 -10.45 -10.17 -10.01
N ARG A 3 -10.71 -11.34 -9.41
CA ARG A 3 -12.08 -11.82 -9.14
C ARG A 3 -12.81 -10.76 -8.30
N PRO A 4 -14.07 -10.40 -8.62
CA PRO A 4 -14.80 -9.38 -7.85
C PRO A 4 -14.84 -9.77 -6.37
N LYS A 5 -14.49 -8.82 -5.49
CA LYS A 5 -14.48 -9.04 -4.04
C LYS A 5 -15.93 -9.35 -3.62
N LYS A 6 -16.17 -10.55 -3.11
CA LYS A 6 -17.50 -10.96 -2.63
C LYS A 6 -17.97 -10.03 -1.51
N GLU A 7 -19.20 -9.54 -1.59
CA GLU A 7 -19.78 -8.68 -0.56
C GLU A 7 -20.10 -9.45 0.73
N PRO A 8 -20.06 -8.79 1.90
CA PRO A 8 -20.43 -9.40 3.17
C PRO A 8 -21.94 -9.65 3.20
N LYS A 9 -22.34 -10.86 3.61
CA LYS A 9 -23.75 -11.25 3.70
C LYS A 9 -24.40 -10.96 5.06
N THR A 10 -23.61 -10.65 6.08
CA THR A 10 -24.08 -10.40 7.46
C THR A 10 -23.49 -9.11 8.00
N GLU A 11 -24.17 -8.48 8.96
CA GLU A 11 -23.66 -7.26 9.62
C GLU A 11 -22.35 -7.51 10.36
N LEU A 12 -22.20 -8.68 11.01
CA LEU A 12 -20.93 -9.08 11.60
C LEU A 12 -19.81 -9.15 10.57
N ALA A 13 -20.07 -9.72 9.38
CA ALA A 13 -19.07 -9.79 8.32
C ALA A 13 -18.69 -8.40 7.77
N LYS A 14 -19.64 -7.47 7.70
CA LYS A 14 -19.38 -6.06 7.36
C LYS A 14 -18.45 -5.42 8.38
N ARG A 15 -18.77 -5.53 9.68
CA ARG A 15 -17.94 -4.98 10.76
C ARG A 15 -16.54 -5.59 10.82
N LEU A 16 -16.39 -6.90 10.61
CA LEU A 16 -15.07 -7.55 10.52
C LEU A 16 -14.23 -6.97 9.37
N ARG A 17 -14.86 -6.67 8.23
CA ARG A 17 -14.20 -6.02 7.10
C ARG A 17 -13.86 -4.56 7.41
N GLU A 18 -14.73 -3.84 8.09
CA GLU A 18 -14.49 -2.46 8.51
C GLU A 18 -13.27 -2.35 9.44
N VAL A 19 -13.14 -3.26 10.41
CA VAL A 19 -11.94 -3.32 11.27
C VAL A 19 -10.67 -3.43 10.43
N ARG A 20 -10.65 -4.34 9.47
CA ARG A 20 -9.47 -4.53 8.60
C ARG A 20 -9.09 -3.26 7.86
N LEU A 21 -10.09 -2.58 7.28
CA LEU A 21 -9.89 -1.34 6.53
C LEU A 21 -9.49 -0.18 7.44
N ALA A 22 -10.09 -0.07 8.63
CA ALA A 22 -9.76 0.95 9.62
C ALA A 22 -8.31 0.83 10.12
N LEU A 23 -7.78 -0.40 10.17
CA LEU A 23 -6.38 -0.67 10.48
C LEU A 23 -5.44 -0.55 9.26
N GLY A 24 -5.93 -0.08 8.11
CA GLY A 24 -5.10 0.20 6.94
C GLY A 24 -4.69 -1.02 6.11
N PHE A 25 -5.27 -2.20 6.35
CA PHE A 25 -5.00 -3.40 5.56
C PHE A 25 -5.89 -3.47 4.33
N TRP A 26 -5.32 -3.22 3.16
CA TRP A 26 -6.06 -3.27 1.88
C TRP A 26 -6.35 -4.69 1.42
N GLU A 27 -5.44 -5.62 1.73
CA GLU A 27 -5.54 -7.03 1.36
C GLU A 27 -5.92 -7.90 2.57
N ARG A 28 -6.79 -8.90 2.33
CA ARG A 28 -7.16 -9.87 3.38
C ARG A 28 -5.97 -10.70 3.82
N LYS A 29 -5.07 -11.05 2.90
CA LYS A 29 -3.88 -11.83 3.20
C LYS A 29 -3.02 -11.15 4.27
N GLN A 30 -2.70 -9.87 4.09
CA GLN A 30 -1.92 -9.09 5.06
C GLN A 30 -2.56 -9.08 6.45
N PHE A 31 -3.88 -8.92 6.53
CA PHE A 31 -4.60 -8.94 7.79
C PHE A 31 -4.70 -10.33 8.42
N ALA A 32 -4.88 -11.37 7.60
CA ALA A 32 -4.90 -12.75 8.03
C ALA A 32 -3.54 -13.16 8.62
N ASP A 33 -2.44 -12.77 7.96
CA ASP A 33 -1.07 -12.96 8.45
C ASP A 33 -0.86 -12.21 9.78
N HIS A 34 -1.35 -10.98 9.91
CA HIS A 34 -1.30 -10.21 11.16
C HIS A 34 -2.03 -10.89 12.32
N LEU A 35 -3.15 -11.56 12.04
CA LEU A 35 -3.90 -12.33 13.03
C LEU A 35 -3.45 -13.78 13.19
N ALA A 36 -2.39 -14.20 12.48
CA ALA A 36 -1.91 -15.57 12.41
C ALA A 36 -3.01 -16.59 12.03
N VAL A 37 -3.87 -16.23 11.08
CA VAL A 37 -4.93 -17.11 10.55
C VAL A 37 -4.80 -17.26 9.03
N PRO A 38 -5.26 -18.38 8.45
CA PRO A 38 -5.26 -18.52 6.99
C PRO A 38 -6.15 -17.48 6.30
N GLU A 39 -5.72 -16.97 5.13
CA GLU A 39 -6.50 -16.02 4.32
C GLU A 39 -7.91 -16.57 3.98
N SER A 40 -8.01 -17.87 3.71
CA SER A 40 -9.29 -18.54 3.42
C SER A 40 -10.26 -18.44 4.60
N THR A 41 -9.78 -18.58 5.83
CA THR A 41 -10.56 -18.41 7.06
C THR A 41 -11.05 -16.98 7.18
N MET A 42 -10.17 -16.00 6.99
CA MET A 42 -10.53 -14.58 7.02
C MET A 42 -11.58 -14.22 5.95
N SER A 43 -11.40 -14.74 4.74
CA SER A 43 -12.34 -14.58 3.63
C SER A 43 -13.72 -15.15 3.98
N ASN A 44 -13.80 -16.32 4.62
CA ASN A 44 -15.06 -16.91 5.02
C ASN A 44 -15.80 -16.07 6.07
N TYR A 45 -15.05 -15.44 6.99
CA TYR A 45 -15.63 -14.55 8.01
C TYR A 45 -16.11 -13.21 7.40
N GLU A 46 -15.27 -12.53 6.61
CA GLU A 46 -15.62 -11.24 5.99
C GLU A 46 -16.67 -11.32 4.87
N THR A 47 -16.99 -12.52 4.42
CA THR A 47 -18.09 -12.75 3.47
C THR A 47 -19.36 -13.21 4.18
N GLY A 48 -19.29 -13.55 5.47
CA GLY A 48 -20.39 -14.15 6.23
C GLY A 48 -20.71 -15.58 5.78
N LEU A 49 -19.77 -16.27 5.10
CA LEU A 49 -19.92 -17.68 4.77
C LEU A 49 -19.80 -18.56 6.01
N ARG A 50 -18.97 -18.14 6.97
CA ARG A 50 -18.80 -18.80 8.26
C ARG A 50 -18.83 -17.76 9.35
N GLU A 51 -19.48 -18.08 10.46
CA GLU A 51 -19.43 -17.25 11.66
C GLU A 51 -18.11 -17.49 12.42
N PRO A 52 -17.41 -16.42 12.85
CA PRO A 52 -16.20 -16.57 13.64
C PRO A 52 -16.53 -17.14 15.03
N PRO A 53 -15.73 -18.09 15.54
CA PRO A 53 -15.88 -18.55 16.92
C PRO A 53 -15.52 -17.43 17.91
N VAL A 54 -15.98 -17.55 19.16
CA VAL A 54 -15.66 -16.60 20.24
C VAL A 54 -14.14 -16.41 20.39
N SER A 55 -13.34 -17.46 20.20
CA SER A 55 -11.87 -17.37 20.22
C SER A 55 -11.32 -16.38 19.20
N MET A 56 -11.96 -16.25 18.03
CA MET A 56 -11.58 -15.25 17.03
C MET A 56 -11.94 -13.84 17.50
N LEU A 57 -13.09 -13.63 18.15
CA LEU A 57 -13.44 -12.32 18.71
C LEU A 57 -12.42 -11.88 19.78
N VAL A 58 -11.92 -12.83 20.58
CA VAL A 58 -10.84 -12.59 21.55
C VAL A 58 -9.53 -12.22 20.85
N ILE A 59 -9.21 -12.82 19.71
CA ILE A 59 -8.05 -12.44 18.88
C ILE A 59 -8.20 -10.99 18.40
N TYR A 60 -9.36 -10.61 17.86
CA TYR A 60 -9.65 -9.23 17.45
C TYR A 60 -9.50 -8.25 18.63
N LYS A 61 -9.96 -8.62 19.82
CA LYS A 61 -9.78 -7.81 21.02
C LYS A 61 -8.30 -7.69 21.41
N ASN A 62 -7.54 -8.78 21.43
CA ASN A 62 -6.19 -8.76 21.99
C ASN A 62 -5.15 -8.19 21.03
N ILE A 63 -5.27 -8.54 19.74
CA ILE A 63 -4.33 -8.10 18.70
C ILE A 63 -4.73 -6.71 18.19
N CYS A 64 -5.98 -6.56 17.75
CA CYS A 64 -6.47 -5.31 17.15
C CYS A 64 -7.06 -4.32 18.16
N GLY A 65 -7.31 -4.73 19.41
CA GLY A 65 -7.93 -3.88 20.42
C GLY A 65 -9.43 -3.57 20.17
N VAL A 66 -10.08 -4.31 19.29
CA VAL A 66 -11.48 -4.07 18.92
C VAL A 66 -12.41 -4.36 20.09
N SER A 67 -13.43 -3.52 20.25
CA SER A 67 -14.53 -3.77 21.18
C SER A 67 -15.37 -4.95 20.71
N VAL A 68 -15.47 -6.00 21.53
CA VAL A 68 -16.30 -7.17 21.23
C VAL A 68 -17.79 -6.78 21.20
N GLU A 69 -18.19 -5.83 22.04
CA GLU A 69 -19.56 -5.29 22.06
C GLU A 69 -19.90 -4.61 20.74
N TRP A 70 -19.04 -3.72 20.24
CA TRP A 70 -19.21 -3.09 18.94
C TRP A 70 -19.20 -4.12 17.81
N LEU A 71 -18.32 -5.12 17.87
CA LEU A 71 -18.25 -6.16 16.84
C LEU A 71 -19.54 -7.00 16.78
N ALA A 72 -20.14 -7.29 17.94
CA ALA A 72 -21.37 -8.07 18.06
C ALA A 72 -22.63 -7.26 17.70
N THR A 73 -22.72 -6.01 18.13
CA THR A 73 -23.96 -5.21 18.06
C THR A 73 -23.89 -4.10 17.00
N GLY A 74 -22.71 -3.53 16.78
CA GLY A 74 -22.50 -2.28 16.03
C GLY A 74 -22.64 -1.02 16.89
N GLU A 75 -22.91 -1.16 18.19
CA GLU A 75 -23.10 -0.05 19.10
C GLU A 75 -21.79 0.31 19.83
N GLY A 76 -21.63 1.59 20.16
CA GLY A 76 -20.45 2.11 20.84
C GLY A 76 -19.23 2.33 19.93
N GLU A 77 -18.05 2.37 20.53
CA GLU A 77 -16.78 2.62 19.83
C GLU A 77 -16.18 1.32 19.27
N MET A 78 -15.70 1.36 18.02
CA MET A 78 -15.02 0.23 17.37
C MET A 78 -13.78 -0.23 18.15
N PHE A 79 -13.03 0.73 18.68
CA PHE A 79 -11.73 0.51 19.30
C PHE A 79 -11.79 0.86 20.79
N THR A 80 -11.26 -0.04 21.62
CA THR A 80 -11.03 0.26 23.04
C THR A 80 -9.86 1.23 23.21
N ASP A 81 -9.71 1.89 24.36
CA ASP A 81 -8.62 2.86 24.55
C ASP A 81 -7.21 2.25 24.39
N VAL A 82 -7.04 0.98 24.77
CA VAL A 82 -5.81 0.20 24.54
C VAL A 82 -5.52 0.05 23.03
N ALA A 83 -6.58 -0.02 22.23
CA ALA A 83 -6.51 -0.11 20.78
C ALA A 83 -6.18 1.22 20.13
N LYS A 84 -6.72 2.34 20.65
CA LYS A 84 -6.33 3.67 20.16
C LYS A 84 -4.83 3.89 20.37
N ALA A 85 -4.27 3.39 21.48
CA ALA A 85 -2.82 3.38 21.70
C ALA A 85 -2.08 2.48 20.69
N LYS A 86 -2.52 1.22 20.49
CA LYS A 86 -1.88 0.31 19.51
C LYS A 86 -2.07 0.71 18.04
N ALA A 87 -3.18 1.34 17.68
CA ALA A 87 -3.44 1.84 16.33
C ALA A 87 -2.57 3.06 16.02
N ALA A 88 -2.16 3.84 17.03
CA ALA A 88 -1.11 4.84 16.86
C ALA A 88 0.26 4.19 16.53
N ASP A 89 0.51 2.97 17.02
CA ASP A 89 1.68 2.18 16.64
C ASP A 89 1.53 1.53 15.26
N PHE A 90 0.30 1.19 14.84
CA PHE A 90 -0.02 0.69 13.50
C PHE A 90 -0.14 1.84 12.50
N LYS A 91 1.00 2.43 12.13
CA LYS A 91 1.04 3.41 11.05
C LYS A 91 0.65 2.71 9.75
N ALA A 92 -0.49 3.12 9.17
CA ALA A 92 -0.80 2.90 7.75
C ALA A 92 0.47 3.13 6.91
N PRO A 93 0.65 2.46 5.76
CA PRO A 93 1.80 2.71 4.89
C PRO A 93 1.82 4.20 4.53
N THR A 94 2.63 4.93 5.28
CA THR A 94 2.85 6.35 5.13
C THR A 94 4.03 6.44 4.20
N ILE A 95 3.98 7.35 3.23
CA ILE A 95 5.13 7.60 2.38
C ILE A 95 6.29 7.96 3.31
N PRO A 96 7.39 7.17 3.33
CA PRO A 96 8.49 7.44 4.25
C PRO A 96 8.97 8.88 4.07
N THR A 97 9.18 9.57 5.19
CA THR A 97 9.54 10.98 5.17
C THR A 97 10.80 11.19 4.35
N GLY A 98 10.73 12.09 3.35
CA GLY A 98 11.84 12.39 2.46
C GLY A 98 12.00 11.43 1.27
N LEU A 99 11.21 10.37 1.15
CA LEU A 99 11.27 9.47 -0.01
C LEU A 99 10.98 10.21 -1.31
N MET A 100 9.88 10.98 -1.38
CA MET A 100 9.53 11.78 -2.56
C MET A 100 10.63 12.77 -2.94
N LYS A 101 11.34 13.34 -1.96
CA LYS A 101 12.48 14.22 -2.20
C LYS A 101 13.65 13.47 -2.84
N LYS A 102 13.93 12.23 -2.41
CA LYS A 102 14.96 11.38 -3.02
C LYS A 102 14.58 10.98 -4.44
N LEU A 103 13.33 10.58 -4.68
CA LEU A 103 12.82 10.23 -6.01
C LEU A 103 12.85 11.42 -6.97
N GLY A 104 12.41 12.61 -6.52
CA GLY A 104 12.52 13.84 -7.30
C GLY A 104 13.98 14.21 -7.62
N ARG A 105 14.92 13.96 -6.70
CA ARG A 105 16.36 14.12 -6.97
C ARG A 105 16.86 13.13 -8.03
N ILE A 106 16.40 11.88 -8.02
CA ILE A 106 16.74 10.89 -9.05
C ILE A 106 16.23 11.37 -10.41
N ALA A 107 14.96 11.80 -10.51
CA ALA A 107 14.40 12.34 -11.73
C ALA A 107 15.21 13.55 -12.24
N TYR A 108 15.38 14.56 -11.38
CA TYR A 108 16.13 15.77 -11.70
C TYR A 108 17.55 15.49 -12.18
N THR A 109 18.32 14.69 -11.44
CA THR A 109 19.71 14.41 -11.81
C THR A 109 19.81 13.58 -13.08
N THR A 110 18.88 12.67 -13.32
CA THR A 110 18.91 11.81 -14.52
C THR A 110 18.63 12.60 -15.79
N TYR A 111 17.64 13.49 -15.79
CA TYR A 111 17.37 14.37 -16.94
C TYR A 111 18.47 15.42 -17.11
N ARG A 112 19.00 15.97 -16.01
CA ARG A 112 20.15 16.89 -16.07
C ARG A 112 21.40 16.22 -16.63
N ASP A 113 21.67 14.95 -16.28
CA ASP A 113 22.77 14.16 -16.85
C ASP A 113 22.59 13.96 -18.37
N ALA A 114 21.33 13.89 -18.84
CA ALA A 114 20.96 13.86 -20.26
C ALA A 114 20.91 15.26 -20.91
N ASN A 115 21.33 16.31 -20.20
CA ASN A 115 21.30 17.71 -20.64
C ASN A 115 19.89 18.25 -20.95
N ILE A 116 18.84 17.64 -20.36
CA ILE A 116 17.44 18.06 -20.48
C ILE A 116 17.04 18.80 -19.20
N LYS A 117 16.46 19.99 -19.34
CA LYS A 117 15.91 20.76 -18.22
C LYS A 117 14.42 20.50 -18.11
N LEU A 118 14.01 19.97 -16.97
CA LEU A 118 12.60 19.80 -16.63
C LEU A 118 12.11 20.91 -15.71
N PRO A 119 10.87 21.39 -15.89
CA PRO A 119 10.22 22.26 -14.92
C PRO A 119 9.94 21.51 -13.60
N PRO A 120 9.78 22.21 -12.48
CA PRO A 120 9.51 21.60 -11.17
C PRO A 120 8.29 20.68 -11.13
N GLU A 121 7.25 21.01 -11.89
CA GLU A 121 6.00 20.26 -11.98
C GLU A 121 6.24 18.87 -12.59
N ASP A 122 6.95 18.79 -13.71
CA ASP A 122 7.30 17.52 -14.37
C ASP A 122 8.22 16.67 -13.49
N ILE A 123 9.12 17.29 -12.73
CA ILE A 123 9.97 16.57 -11.75
C ILE A 123 9.10 15.93 -10.66
N ALA A 124 8.06 16.62 -10.21
CA ALA A 124 7.14 16.10 -9.21
C ALA A 124 6.30 14.94 -9.77
N GLU A 125 5.82 15.06 -11.01
CA GLU A 125 5.09 13.99 -11.71
C GLU A 125 5.96 12.74 -11.89
N LEU A 126 7.20 12.90 -12.38
CA LEU A 126 8.15 11.80 -12.50
C LEU A 126 8.50 11.17 -11.13
N ALA A 127 8.59 11.97 -10.07
CA ALA A 127 8.81 11.43 -8.73
C ALA A 127 7.65 10.52 -8.29
N ALA A 128 6.41 10.86 -8.65
CA ALA A 128 5.24 10.02 -8.38
C ALA A 128 5.24 8.74 -9.22
N GLU A 129 5.65 8.81 -10.49
CA GLU A 129 5.81 7.63 -11.34
C GLU A 129 6.90 6.68 -10.81
N LEU A 130 8.04 7.24 -10.40
CA LEU A 130 9.13 6.48 -9.78
C LEU A 130 8.68 5.84 -8.47
N TYR A 131 7.83 6.51 -7.69
CA TYR A 131 7.26 5.92 -6.47
C TYR A 131 6.38 4.71 -6.78
N LYS A 132 5.54 4.80 -7.82
CA LYS A 132 4.74 3.66 -8.27
C LYS A 132 5.61 2.49 -8.72
N LYS A 133 6.65 2.74 -9.52
CA LYS A 133 7.62 1.71 -9.94
C LYS A 133 8.37 1.11 -8.75
N LEU A 134 8.72 1.93 -7.75
CA LEU A 134 9.36 1.46 -6.52
C LEU A 134 8.46 0.48 -5.76
N GLN A 135 7.17 0.78 -5.63
CA GLN A 135 6.20 -0.11 -4.97
C GLN A 135 6.05 -1.47 -5.65
N GLU A 136 6.30 -1.55 -6.96
CA GLU A 136 6.29 -2.82 -7.71
C GLU A 136 7.58 -3.65 -7.49
N LEU A 137 8.67 -3.01 -7.09
CA LEU A 137 9.99 -3.64 -6.95
C LEU A 137 10.30 -4.10 -5.52
N VAL A 138 9.77 -3.42 -4.50
CA VAL A 138 10.05 -3.70 -3.08
C VAL A 138 8.94 -4.52 -2.43
N GLN A 139 9.31 -5.41 -1.51
CA GLN A 139 8.38 -6.16 -0.68
C GLN A 139 7.82 -5.29 0.45
N ASN A 140 8.65 -4.41 1.03
CA ASN A 140 8.25 -3.51 2.09
C ASN A 140 8.72 -2.07 1.83
N ILE A 141 7.77 -1.19 1.48
CA ILE A 141 8.05 0.23 1.22
C ILE A 141 8.54 1.02 2.45
N ASN A 142 8.38 0.46 3.66
CA ASN A 142 8.89 1.08 4.88
C ASN A 142 10.30 0.58 5.25
N ASP A 143 10.80 -0.46 4.60
CA ASP A 143 12.18 -0.91 4.76
C ASP A 143 13.10 0.05 3.98
N THR A 144 13.82 0.89 4.74
CA THR A 144 14.69 1.91 4.15
C THR A 144 15.87 1.30 3.40
N GLU A 145 16.38 0.16 3.85
CA GLU A 145 17.52 -0.51 3.23
C GLU A 145 17.10 -1.11 1.87
N GLU A 146 15.97 -1.81 1.83
CA GLU A 146 15.40 -2.37 0.58
C GLU A 146 15.07 -1.25 -0.43
N VAL A 147 14.44 -0.18 0.04
CA VAL A 147 14.06 0.97 -0.79
C VAL A 147 15.29 1.66 -1.40
N GLU A 148 16.30 1.95 -0.59
CA GLU A 148 17.51 2.63 -1.08
C GLU A 148 18.33 1.76 -2.02
N ALA A 149 18.39 0.45 -1.78
CA ALA A 149 19.05 -0.50 -2.66
C ALA A 149 18.42 -0.55 -4.06
N THR A 150 17.14 -0.18 -4.18
CA THR A 150 16.39 -0.19 -5.44
C THR A 150 16.60 1.08 -6.29
N PHE A 151 17.09 2.18 -5.70
CA PHE A 151 17.28 3.45 -6.42
C PHE A 151 18.21 3.40 -7.63
N PRO A 152 19.36 2.70 -7.59
CA PRO A 152 20.22 2.57 -8.77
C PRO A 152 19.48 1.93 -9.96
N LEU A 153 18.63 0.93 -9.71
CA LEU A 153 17.84 0.27 -10.74
C LEU A 153 16.80 1.23 -11.34
N LEU A 154 16.10 2.00 -10.52
CA LEU A 154 15.17 3.04 -10.99
C LEU A 154 15.87 4.07 -11.88
N LYS A 155 17.08 4.51 -11.49
CA LYS A 155 17.89 5.42 -12.31
C LYS A 155 18.21 4.82 -13.68
N ILE A 156 18.57 3.53 -13.76
CA ILE A 156 18.84 2.84 -15.03
C ILE A 156 17.58 2.78 -15.90
N HIS A 157 16.43 2.44 -15.33
CA HIS A 157 15.16 2.39 -16.06
C HIS A 157 14.78 3.76 -16.65
N LEU A 158 14.94 4.82 -15.86
CA LEU A 158 14.64 6.17 -16.32
C LEU A 158 15.59 6.63 -17.44
N LYS A 159 16.89 6.32 -17.34
CA LYS A 159 17.85 6.61 -18.44
C LYS A 159 17.43 5.96 -19.75
N ARG A 160 17.09 4.67 -19.72
CA ARG A 160 16.63 3.93 -20.90
C ARG A 160 15.36 4.52 -21.50
N GLN A 161 14.45 5.01 -20.65
CA GLN A 161 13.23 5.68 -21.09
C GLN A 161 13.55 6.99 -21.84
N ILE A 162 14.42 7.83 -21.27
CA ILE A 162 14.87 9.08 -21.92
C ILE A 162 15.55 8.79 -23.27
N GLU A 163 16.44 7.79 -23.31
CA GLU A 163 17.12 7.37 -24.54
C GLU A 163 16.11 6.90 -25.60
N ALA A 164 15.11 6.10 -25.22
CA ALA A 164 14.06 5.64 -26.13
C ALA A 164 13.18 6.78 -26.67
N GLU A 165 12.79 7.73 -25.82
CA GLU A 165 12.01 8.91 -26.21
C GLU A 165 12.80 9.81 -27.16
N SER A 166 14.09 10.01 -26.89
CA SER A 166 14.98 10.79 -27.76
C SER A 166 15.20 10.14 -29.13
N ALA A 167 15.35 8.81 -29.18
CA ALA A 167 15.50 8.07 -30.43
C ALA A 167 14.23 8.15 -31.29
N HIS A 168 13.06 8.09 -30.67
CA HIS A 168 11.78 8.12 -31.39
C HIS A 168 11.50 9.47 -32.07
N LEU A 169 11.99 10.57 -31.50
CA LEU A 169 11.86 11.93 -32.07
C LEU A 169 12.76 12.15 -33.29
N VAL A 170 13.95 11.54 -33.31
CA VAL A 170 14.89 11.62 -34.44
C VAL A 170 14.32 10.89 -35.67
N THR A 171 13.76 9.69 -35.49
CA THR A 171 13.21 8.89 -36.60
C THR A 171 11.99 9.55 -37.27
N THR A 172 11.21 10.33 -36.53
CA THR A 172 10.03 11.04 -37.06
C THR A 172 10.37 12.32 -37.83
N GLN A 173 11.56 12.89 -37.65
CA GLN A 173 12.01 14.08 -38.38
C GLN A 173 12.68 13.73 -39.72
N ASP A 174 13.32 12.56 -39.83
CA ASP A 174 13.95 12.08 -41.08
C ASP A 174 12.96 11.47 -42.09
N THR A 175 11.68 11.31 -41.72
CA THR A 175 10.63 10.74 -42.60
C THR A 175 9.59 11.76 -43.08
N ALA A 176 9.82 13.06 -42.84
CA ALA A 176 8.94 14.16 -43.26
C ALA A 176 9.52 14.99 -44.41
#